data_AF-A0AAU2T9S9-F1
#
_entry.id   AF-A0AAU2T9S9-F1
#
_cell.length_a   1.000
_cell.length_b   1.000
_cell.length_c   1.000
_cell.angle_alpha   90.00
_cell.angle_beta   90.00
_cell.angle_gamma   90.00
#
_symmetry.space_group_name_H-M   'P 1'
#
loop_
_entity.id
_entity.type
_entity.pdbx_description
1 polymer ?
#
loop_
_entity_poly.entity_id
_entity_poly.type
_entity_poly.pdbx_seq_one_letter_code
_entity_poly.pdbx_strand_id
1 'polypeptide(L)'
;MGTIDVPEHPADDPDGATHLFRLLTDRSPQTFRRRAEDHYEVPVDPEAVRHVLASRPPTSAVVAALSPELALLGLAKIVEQTGHPRRVTRANAEARPP
;
A
#
# COMPACT_ATOMS: atom_id res chain seq x y z
N MET A 1 -32.30 10.84 -6.48
CA MET A 1 -31.33 10.11 -7.30
C MET A 1 -30.65 11.13 -8.19
N GLY A 2 -29.39 11.51 -7.89
CA GLY A 2 -28.66 12.50 -8.67
C GLY A 2 -28.03 11.84 -9.89
N THR A 3 -28.41 12.29 -11.08
CA THR A 3 -27.81 11.87 -12.35
C THR A 3 -26.39 12.45 -12.39
N ILE A 4 -25.38 11.59 -12.34
CA ILE A 4 -23.99 12.02 -12.55
C ILE A 4 -23.81 12.16 -14.06
N ASP A 5 -23.44 13.35 -14.49
CA ASP A 5 -23.11 13.64 -15.89
C ASP A 5 -21.74 13.04 -16.19
N VAL A 6 -21.72 11.95 -16.96
CA VAL A 6 -20.47 11.30 -17.38
C VAL A 6 -20.07 11.97 -18.70
N PRO A 7 -18.85 12.53 -18.80
CA PRO A 7 -18.42 13.25 -19.99
C PRO A 7 -18.53 12.36 -21.24
N GLU A 8 -19.03 12.93 -22.34
CA GLU A 8 -19.30 12.23 -23.61
C GLU A 8 -18.04 11.64 -24.26
N HIS A 9 -16.86 12.11 -23.86
CA HIS A 9 -15.58 11.50 -24.19
C HIS A 9 -15.03 10.79 -22.95
N PRO A 10 -14.87 9.45 -22.98
CA PRO A 10 -14.18 8.78 -21.90
C PRO A 10 -12.75 9.33 -21.84
N ALA A 11 -12.36 9.85 -20.68
CA ALA A 11 -10.94 10.04 -20.39
C ALA A 11 -10.24 8.69 -20.63
N ASP A 12 -9.03 8.69 -21.20
CA ASP A 12 -8.30 7.45 -21.59
C ASP A 12 -8.12 6.45 -20.44
N ASP A 13 -8.22 6.91 -19.19
CA ASP A 13 -8.09 6.10 -17.98
C ASP A 13 -9.04 6.68 -16.90
N PRO A 14 -10.36 6.50 -17.04
CA PRO A 14 -11.34 7.22 -16.23
C PRO A 14 -11.32 6.76 -14.76
N ASP A 15 -10.87 5.53 -14.51
CA ASP A 15 -10.63 4.98 -13.18
C ASP A 15 -9.15 5.03 -12.74
N GLY A 16 -8.26 5.51 -13.60
CA GLY A 16 -6.82 5.60 -13.33
C GLY A 16 -6.10 4.25 -13.25
N ALA A 17 -6.75 3.14 -13.60
CA ALA A 17 -6.22 1.80 -13.40
C ALA A 17 -4.98 1.54 -14.27
N THR A 18 -4.97 2.01 -15.51
CA THR A 18 -3.85 1.83 -16.44
C THR A 18 -2.59 2.49 -15.91
N HIS A 19 -2.73 3.73 -15.41
CA HIS A 19 -1.64 4.47 -14.79
C HIS A 19 -1.14 3.79 -13.50
N LEU A 20 -2.07 3.33 -12.65
CA LEU A 20 -1.78 2.61 -11.40
C LEU A 20 -1.00 1.31 -11.65
N PHE A 21 -1.43 0.50 -12.62
CA PHE A 21 -0.75 -0.74 -12.97
C PHE A 21 0.67 -0.48 -13.47
N ARG A 22 0.89 0.59 -14.25
CA ARG A 22 2.22 0.98 -14.72
C ARG A 22 3.14 1.36 -13.55
N LEU A 23 2.65 2.06 -12.54
CA LEU A 23 3.44 2.38 -11.33
C LEU A 23 3.85 1.13 -10.55
N LEU A 24 2.95 0.15 -10.46
CA LEU A 24 3.21 -1.12 -9.76
C LEU A 24 4.21 -2.02 -10.52
N THR A 25 4.19 -1.98 -11.86
CA THR A 25 5.12 -2.73 -12.71
C THR A 25 6.47 -2.05 -12.89
N ASP A 26 6.53 -0.71 -12.90
CA ASP A 26 7.78 0.07 -12.93
C ASP A 26 8.64 -0.20 -11.67
N ARG A 27 8.02 -0.58 -10.54
CA ARG A 27 8.67 -0.93 -9.26
C ARG A 27 9.61 0.15 -8.70
N SER A 28 9.62 1.35 -9.28
CA SER A 28 10.43 2.49 -8.88
C SER A 28 9.82 3.15 -7.64
N PRO A 29 10.53 3.15 -6.49
CA PRO A 29 10.06 3.82 -5.29
C PRO A 29 9.89 5.32 -5.48
N GLN A 30 10.71 5.95 -6.34
CA GLN A 30 10.62 7.39 -6.60
C GLN A 30 9.38 7.73 -7.43
N THR A 31 9.05 6.91 -8.44
CA THR A 31 7.87 7.13 -9.29
C THR A 31 6.58 6.97 -8.47
N PHE A 32 6.51 5.93 -7.65
CA PHE A 32 5.36 5.71 -6.77
C PHE A 32 5.23 6.81 -5.70
N ARG A 33 6.35 7.23 -5.09
CA ARG A 33 6.38 8.32 -4.12
C ARG A 33 5.80 9.61 -4.70
N ARG A 34 6.28 10.07 -5.86
CA ARG A 34 5.79 11.31 -6.47
C ARG A 34 4.28 11.27 -6.69
N ARG A 35 3.77 10.16 -7.25
CA ARG A 35 2.32 10.01 -7.44
C ARG A 35 1.54 9.99 -6.12
N ALA A 36 2.09 9.38 -5.07
CA ALA A 36 1.46 9.39 -3.75
C ALA A 36 1.44 10.80 -3.14
N GLU A 37 2.54 11.54 -3.25
CA GLU A 37 2.63 12.94 -2.82
C GLU A 37 1.65 13.82 -3.61
N ASP A 38 1.56 13.63 -4.93
CA ASP A 38 0.64 14.38 -5.80
C ASP A 38 -0.84 14.06 -5.50
N HIS A 39 -1.16 12.81 -5.14
CA HIS A 39 -2.54 12.37 -4.91
C HIS A 39 -3.07 12.70 -3.51
N TYR A 40 -2.22 12.55 -2.49
CA TYR A 40 -2.59 12.81 -1.10
C TYR A 40 -2.17 14.19 -0.62
N GLU A 41 -1.46 14.95 -1.45
CA GLU A 41 -0.97 16.32 -1.16
C GLU A 41 -0.11 16.40 0.12
N VAL A 42 0.51 15.28 0.51
CA VAL A 42 1.35 15.17 1.71
C VAL A 42 2.71 14.56 1.38
N PRO A 43 3.81 14.97 2.06
CA PRO A 43 5.10 14.33 1.90
C PRO A 43 5.06 12.85 2.30
N VAL A 44 5.74 12.00 1.53
CA VAL A 44 5.77 10.55 1.77
C VAL A 44 7.20 10.06 1.99
N ASP A 45 7.42 9.26 3.04
CA ASP A 45 8.72 8.66 3.35
C ASP A 45 9.14 7.65 2.24
N PRO A 46 10.30 7.84 1.59
CA PRO A 46 10.79 6.92 0.55
C PRO A 46 11.14 5.51 1.06
N GLU A 47 11.60 5.34 2.31
CA GLU A 47 11.84 4.02 2.91
C GLU A 47 10.51 3.34 3.26
N ALA A 48 9.54 4.16 3.67
CA ALA A 48 8.10 3.95 3.64
C ALA A 48 7.63 3.08 2.45
N VAL A 49 7.79 3.71 1.29
CA VAL A 49 7.36 3.21 -0.03
C VAL A 49 8.15 1.98 -0.45
N ARG A 50 9.47 1.96 -0.23
CA ARG A 50 10.32 0.81 -0.57
C ARG A 50 9.87 -0.46 0.14
N HIS A 51 9.49 -0.36 1.41
CA HIS A 51 9.05 -1.51 2.19
C HIS A 51 7.74 -2.11 1.64
N VAL A 52 6.78 -1.25 1.28
CA VAL A 52 5.50 -1.65 0.68
C VAL A 52 5.69 -2.22 -0.72
N LEU A 53 6.50 -1.59 -1.57
CA LEU A 53 6.82 -2.08 -2.92
C LEU A 53 7.56 -3.43 -2.91
N ALA A 54 8.34 -3.70 -1.86
CA ALA A 54 8.97 -5.00 -1.66
C ALA A 54 8.00 -6.08 -1.15
N SER A 55 6.69 -5.78 -1.08
CA SER A 55 5.64 -6.63 -0.52
C SER A 55 5.99 -7.19 0.87
N ARG A 56 6.77 -6.44 1.65
CA ARG A 56 7.11 -6.82 3.01
C ARG A 56 5.93 -6.49 3.91
N PRO A 57 5.64 -7.33 4.93
CA PRO A 57 4.58 -7.03 5.87
C PRO A 57 4.85 -5.69 6.55
N PRO A 58 3.91 -4.73 6.51
CA PRO A 58 4.12 -3.40 7.06
C PRO A 58 4.41 -3.46 8.56
N THR A 59 5.43 -2.74 9.00
CA THR A 59 5.79 -2.64 10.42
C THR A 59 5.10 -1.45 11.06
N SER A 60 5.11 -1.40 12.39
CA SER A 60 4.62 -0.25 13.14
C SER A 60 5.24 1.08 12.72
N ALA A 61 6.55 1.09 12.44
CA ALA A 61 7.26 2.27 11.98
C ALA A 61 6.79 2.73 10.58
N VAL A 62 6.60 1.79 9.65
CA VAL A 62 6.08 2.07 8.28
C VAL A 62 4.69 2.69 8.35
N VAL A 63 3.85 2.20 9.26
CA VAL A 63 2.46 2.64 9.40
C VAL A 63 2.38 3.99 10.10
N ALA A 64 3.18 4.22 11.13
CA ALA A 64 3.29 5.54 11.76
C ALA A 64 3.80 6.60 10.77
N ALA A 65 4.68 6.23 9.84
CA ALA A 65 5.20 7.14 8.81
C ALA A 65 4.17 7.46 7.71
N LEU A 66 3.33 6.50 7.31
CA LEU A 66 2.37 6.65 6.20
C LEU A 66 0.96 7.06 6.66
N SER A 67 0.59 6.74 7.89
CA SER A 67 -0.74 6.97 8.43
C SER A 67 -0.66 7.19 9.95
N PRO A 68 -0.13 8.34 10.40
CA PRO A 68 0.05 8.63 11.82
C PRO A 68 -1.26 8.61 12.63
N GLU A 69 -2.40 8.86 11.98
CA GLU A 69 -3.74 8.77 12.59
C GLU A 69 -4.28 7.33 12.69
N LEU A 70 -3.81 6.41 11.83
CA LEU A 70 -4.07 4.98 12.00
C LEU A 70 -3.15 4.44 13.10
N ALA A 71 -3.56 4.65 14.35
CA ALA A 71 -2.94 3.99 15.48
C ALA A 71 -2.91 2.47 15.26
N LEU A 72 -1.80 1.84 15.69
CA LEU A 72 -1.46 0.41 15.58
C LEU A 72 -2.59 -0.59 15.88
N LEU A 73 -3.62 -0.18 16.63
CA LEU A 73 -4.82 -0.95 16.95
C LEU A 73 -5.53 -1.54 15.71
N GLY A 74 -5.36 -0.94 14.53
CA GLY A 74 -5.92 -1.46 13.27
C GLY A 74 -4.97 -2.28 12.40
N LEU A 75 -3.65 -2.23 12.66
CA LEU A 75 -2.65 -2.72 11.70
C LEU A 75 -2.68 -4.24 11.53
N ALA A 76 -2.76 -4.99 12.63
CA ALA A 76 -2.82 -6.46 12.57
C ALA A 76 -4.02 -6.92 11.73
N LYS A 77 -5.17 -6.26 11.92
CA LYS A 77 -6.40 -6.54 11.16
C LYS A 77 -6.23 -6.22 9.67
N ILE A 78 -5.58 -5.10 9.32
CA ILE A 78 -5.32 -4.76 7.92
C ILE A 78 -4.34 -5.74 7.26
N VAL A 79 -3.30 -6.19 7.96
CA VAL A 79 -2.36 -7.20 7.45
C VAL A 79 -3.07 -8.52 7.20
N GLU A 80 -3.99 -8.93 8.08
CA GLU A 80 -4.80 -10.13 7.89
C GLU A 80 -5.77 -10.02 6.71
N GLN A 81 -6.39 -8.85 6.51
CA GLN A 81 -7.36 -8.62 5.45
C GLN A 81 -6.72 -8.43 4.07
N THR A 82 -5.52 -7.86 3.99
CA THR A 82 -4.84 -7.54 2.72
C THR A 82 -4.00 -8.69 2.16
N GLY A 83 -3.92 -9.84 2.85
CA GLY A 83 -3.18 -11.00 2.39
C GLY A 83 -1.66 -10.80 2.31
N HIS A 84 -1.13 -9.79 3.01
CA HIS A 84 0.31 -9.56 3.04
C HIS A 84 1.05 -10.77 3.62
N PRO A 85 2.20 -11.16 3.05
CA PRO A 85 2.98 -12.27 3.57
C PRO A 85 3.47 -11.90 4.98
N ARG A 86 2.90 -12.53 5.99
CA ARG A 86 3.44 -12.46 7.36
C ARG A 86 4.80 -13.14 7.31
N ARG A 87 5.86 -12.47 7.78
CA ARG A 87 7.14 -13.15 8.01
C ARG A 87 6.87 -14.27 9.01
N VAL A 88 6.84 -15.50 8.55
CA VAL A 88 6.95 -16.67 9.42
C VAL A 88 8.43 -16.78 9.77
N THR A 89 8.84 -16.14 10.85
CA THR A 89 10.16 -16.41 11.42
C THR A 89 10.17 -17.89 11.82
N ARG A 90 11.13 -18.67 11.30
CA ARG A 90 11.29 -20.12 11.54
C ARG A 90 11.71 -20.44 12.98
N ALA A 91 11.14 -19.76 13.97
CA ALA A 91 11.40 -19.98 15.40
C ALA A 91 10.28 -20.79 16.09
N ASN A 92 9.15 -21.06 15.42
CA ASN A 92 8.02 -21.82 15.99
C ASN A 92 7.84 -23.23 15.38
N ALA A 93 8.86 -23.79 14.73
CA ALA A 93 8.81 -25.13 14.14
C ALA A 93 9.46 -26.23 15.01
N GLU A 94 9.97 -25.91 16.19
CA GLU A 94 10.58 -26.87 17.12
C GLU A 94 9.82 -26.90 18.46
N ALA A 95 8.59 -27.38 18.42
CA ALA A 95 7.90 -27.87 19.62
C ALA A 95 6.80 -28.85 19.21
N ARG A 96 7.19 -29.99 18.65
CA ARG A 96 6.33 -31.18 18.67
C ARG A 96 7.13 -32.32 19.31
N PRO A 97 6.81 -32.74 20.55
CA PRO A 97 7.46 -33.88 21.18
C PRO A 97 6.99 -35.20 20.51
N PRO A 98 7.76 -36.30 20.68
CA PRO A 98 7.71 -37.49 19.85
C PRO A 98 6.41 -38.29 19.92
#